data_AF-A0A2W1B8E4-F1
#
_entry.id   AF-A0A2W1B8E4-F1
#
_cell.length_a   1.000
_cell.length_b   1.000
_cell.length_c   1.000
_cell.angle_alpha   90.00
_cell.angle_beta   90.00
_cell.angle_gamma   90.00
#
_symmetry.space_group_name_H-M   'P 1'
#
loop_
_entity.id
_entity.type
_entity.pdbx_description
1 polymer ?
#
loop_
_entity_poly.entity_id
_entity_poly.type
_entity_poly.pdbx_seq_one_letter_code
_entity_poly.pdbx_strand_id
1 'polypeptide(L)'
;MQEAINRILDRYLIEKRKEFSKNKLANFLRSDVSSMIQGIVDSEHPDQFKVSAPVRAPAGQGQWAEIPWVGVFDKEITESPTHGYFVMYVFTSDMSAVYLSLNQGWLSFKDTYGAQAKEKIASAAEAY
;
A
#
# COMPACT_ATOMS: atom_id res chain seq x y z
N MET A 1 -1.66 15.44 -6.28
CA MET A 1 -1.99 14.38 -5.30
C MET A 1 -3.34 14.52 -4.62
N GLN A 2 -3.71 15.67 -4.06
CA GLN A 2 -4.99 15.81 -3.32
C GLN A 2 -6.23 15.37 -4.12
N GLU A 3 -6.34 15.79 -5.39
CA GLU A 3 -7.44 15.38 -6.27
C GLU A 3 -7.52 13.85 -6.47
N ALA A 4 -6.35 13.20 -6.60
CA ALA A 4 -6.28 11.75 -6.76
C ALA A 4 -6.76 11.03 -5.49
N ILE A 5 -6.38 11.52 -4.31
CA ILE A 5 -6.83 11.00 -3.01
C ILE A 5 -8.35 11.15 -2.89
N ASN A 6 -8.89 12.34 -3.12
CA ASN A 6 -10.33 12.60 -3.03
C ASN A 6 -11.12 11.70 -3.99
N ARG A 7 -10.63 11.53 -5.22
CA ARG A 7 -11.24 10.62 -6.19
C ARG A 7 -11.30 9.16 -5.69
N ILE A 8 -10.27 8.70 -5.00
CA ILE A 8 -10.26 7.35 -4.41
C ILE A 8 -11.29 7.28 -3.28
N LEU A 9 -11.25 8.23 -2.33
CA LEU A 9 -12.19 8.29 -1.21
C LEU A 9 -13.65 8.26 -1.67
N ASP A 10 -14.00 9.07 -2.67
CA ASP A 10 -15.37 9.21 -3.16
C ASP A 10 -15.89 7.99 -3.93
N ARG A 11 -14.99 7.28 -4.63
CA ARG A 11 -15.39 6.30 -5.66
C ARG A 11 -15.10 4.86 -5.30
N TYR A 12 -14.17 4.60 -4.39
CA TYR A 12 -13.69 3.22 -4.16
C TYR A 12 -14.81 2.27 -3.71
N LEU A 13 -15.67 2.69 -2.76
CA LEU A 13 -16.78 1.86 -2.31
C LEU A 13 -17.81 1.55 -3.41
N ILE A 14 -17.95 2.45 -4.39
CA ILE A 14 -18.87 2.28 -5.52
C ILE A 14 -18.26 1.36 -6.57
N GLU A 15 -17.00 1.60 -6.92
CA GLU A 15 -16.29 0.87 -7.98
C GLU A 15 -15.92 -0.55 -7.56
N LYS A 16 -15.66 -0.79 -6.26
CA LYS A 16 -15.34 -2.13 -5.74
C LYS A 16 -16.47 -3.14 -5.86
N ARG A 17 -17.70 -2.67 -6.11
CA ARG A 17 -18.90 -3.50 -6.38
C ARG A 17 -19.05 -3.87 -7.86
N LYS A 18 -18.20 -3.33 -8.74
CA LYS A 18 -18.21 -3.57 -10.19
C LYS A 18 -17.10 -4.53 -10.58
N GLU A 19 -17.18 -5.04 -11.82
CA GLU A 19 -16.14 -5.90 -12.39
C GLU A 19 -14.77 -5.23 -12.32
N PHE A 20 -13.78 -5.96 -11.79
CA PHE A 20 -12.43 -5.44 -11.59
C PHE A 20 -11.66 -5.23 -12.92
N SER A 21 -11.74 -6.16 -13.89
CA SER A 21 -10.74 -6.28 -14.98
C SER A 21 -10.61 -5.04 -15.87
N LYS A 22 -11.70 -4.29 -16.06
CA LYS A 22 -11.77 -3.07 -16.87
C LYS A 22 -12.12 -1.83 -16.06
N ASN A 23 -11.98 -1.90 -14.74
CA ASN A 23 -12.38 -0.79 -13.89
C ASN A 23 -11.41 0.40 -14.01
N LYS A 24 -11.95 1.57 -14.34
CA LYS A 24 -11.17 2.80 -14.53
C LYS A 24 -10.52 3.27 -13.23
N LEU A 25 -11.18 3.11 -12.07
CA LEU A 25 -10.60 3.49 -10.78
C LEU A 25 -9.51 2.50 -10.34
N ALA A 26 -9.69 1.20 -10.59
CA ALA A 26 -8.63 0.22 -10.32
C ALA A 26 -7.37 0.51 -11.13
N ASN A 27 -7.53 0.85 -12.42
CA ASN A 27 -6.43 1.27 -13.30
C ASN A 27 -5.80 2.59 -12.84
N PHE A 28 -6.62 3.59 -12.52
CA PHE A 28 -6.16 4.88 -12.01
C PHE A 28 -5.28 4.71 -10.76
N LEU A 29 -5.71 3.88 -9.81
CA LEU A 29 -4.94 3.66 -8.58
C LEU A 29 -3.65 2.86 -8.84
N ARG A 30 -3.72 1.74 -9.57
CA ARG A 30 -2.54 0.88 -9.77
C ARG A 30 -1.48 1.50 -10.68
N SER A 31 -1.90 2.30 -11.66
CA SER A 31 -1.01 2.89 -12.67
C SER A 31 -0.81 4.37 -12.42
N ASP A 32 -1.83 5.20 -12.62
CA ASP A 32 -1.67 6.66 -12.64
C ASP A 32 -1.17 7.23 -11.30
N VAL A 33 -1.74 6.76 -10.17
CA VAL A 33 -1.32 7.19 -8.83
C VAL A 33 0.07 6.67 -8.49
N SER A 34 0.36 5.40 -8.77
CA SER A 34 1.70 4.82 -8.57
C SER A 34 2.75 5.60 -9.36
N SER A 35 2.49 5.89 -10.65
CA SER A 35 3.41 6.65 -11.52
C SER A 35 3.58 8.09 -11.08
N MET A 36 2.52 8.74 -10.59
CA MET A 36 2.61 10.11 -10.06
C MET A 36 3.55 10.17 -8.85
N ILE A 37 3.40 9.26 -7.90
CA ILE A 37 4.25 9.23 -6.70
C ILE A 37 5.66 8.78 -7.06
N GLN A 38 5.80 7.81 -7.98
CA GLN A 38 7.11 7.37 -8.49
C GLN A 38 7.89 8.55 -9.08
N GLY A 39 7.25 9.36 -9.93
CA GLY A 39 7.89 10.56 -10.50
C GLY A 39 8.30 11.61 -9.46
N ILE A 40 7.55 11.73 -8.35
CA ILE A 40 7.89 12.64 -7.25
C ILE A 40 9.11 12.13 -6.48
N VAL A 41 9.17 10.84 -6.15
CA VAL A 41 10.33 10.31 -5.41
C VAL A 41 11.57 10.23 -6.30
N ASP A 42 11.42 9.91 -7.59
CA ASP A 42 12.53 9.84 -8.53
C ASP A 42 13.12 11.23 -8.87
N SER A 43 12.36 12.32 -8.70
CA SER A 43 12.89 13.67 -8.96
C SER A 43 13.93 14.10 -7.93
N GLU A 44 13.83 13.61 -6.70
CA GLU A 44 14.75 13.90 -5.58
C GLU A 44 15.73 12.76 -5.33
N HIS A 45 15.27 11.52 -5.49
CA HIS A 45 15.99 10.29 -5.17
C HIS A 45 15.88 9.27 -6.32
N PRO A 46 16.59 9.50 -7.44
CA PRO A 46 16.47 8.67 -8.63
C PRO A 46 16.73 7.19 -8.34
N ASP A 47 15.79 6.33 -8.73
CA ASP A 47 15.89 4.86 -8.64
C ASP A 47 16.01 4.28 -7.22
N GLN A 48 15.96 5.10 -6.16
CA GLN A 48 16.05 4.63 -4.77
C GLN A 48 14.76 3.94 -4.32
N PHE A 49 13.60 4.45 -4.77
CA PHE A 49 12.30 4.01 -4.28
C PHE A 49 11.51 3.23 -5.34
N LYS A 50 10.73 2.28 -4.86
CA LYS A 50 9.69 1.57 -5.61
C LYS A 50 8.33 1.96 -5.06
N VAL A 51 7.42 2.36 -5.94
CA VAL A 51 6.02 2.64 -5.56
C VAL A 51 5.09 1.52 -6.01
N SER A 52 4.18 1.08 -5.14
CA SER A 52 3.16 0.08 -5.47
C SER A 52 1.82 0.39 -4.84
N ALA A 53 0.74 0.24 -5.63
CA ALA A 53 -0.64 0.40 -5.18
C ALA A 53 -1.51 -0.78 -5.64
N PRO A 54 -1.32 -1.99 -5.10
CA PRO A 54 -2.12 -3.13 -5.48
C PRO A 54 -3.55 -2.95 -4.97
N VAL A 55 -4.48 -3.19 -5.88
CA VAL A 55 -5.94 -3.03 -5.67
C VAL A 55 -6.67 -4.37 -5.71
N ARG A 56 -5.94 -5.47 -5.86
CA ARG A 56 -6.48 -6.84 -5.83
C ARG A 56 -6.26 -7.45 -4.46
N ALA A 57 -7.24 -8.20 -3.98
CA ALA A 57 -7.07 -9.03 -2.79
C ALA A 57 -6.06 -10.17 -3.07
N PRO A 58 -5.21 -10.55 -2.11
CA PRO A 58 -4.26 -11.66 -2.27
C PRO A 58 -4.95 -13.02 -2.56
N ALA A 59 -6.19 -13.21 -2.12
CA ALA A 59 -6.87 -14.51 -2.08
C ALA A 59 -7.78 -14.84 -3.29
N GLY A 60 -7.81 -14.05 -4.38
CA GLY A 60 -8.67 -14.44 -5.51
C GLY A 60 -8.67 -13.52 -6.73
N GLN A 61 -8.57 -14.14 -7.90
CA GLN A 61 -8.73 -13.49 -9.19
C GLN A 61 -10.11 -12.83 -9.28
N GLY A 62 -10.15 -11.50 -9.27
CA GLY A 62 -11.37 -10.71 -9.53
C GLY A 62 -11.94 -9.95 -8.33
N GLN A 63 -11.39 -10.14 -7.13
CA GLN A 63 -11.82 -9.39 -5.94
C GLN A 63 -10.94 -8.17 -5.70
N TRP A 64 -11.59 -7.04 -5.41
CA TRP A 64 -10.92 -5.82 -4.96
C TRP A 64 -10.29 -6.02 -3.58
N ALA A 65 -9.19 -5.33 -3.32
CA ALA A 65 -8.69 -5.19 -1.96
C ALA A 65 -9.78 -4.54 -1.09
N GLU A 66 -9.97 -5.05 0.13
CA GLU A 66 -10.95 -4.46 1.04
C GLU A 66 -10.60 -3.01 1.38
N ILE A 67 -9.30 -2.80 1.63
CA ILE A 67 -8.69 -1.51 1.94
C ILE A 67 -7.61 -1.24 0.89
N PRO A 68 -7.75 -0.19 0.05
CA PRO A 68 -6.69 0.22 -0.86
C PRO A 68 -5.55 0.88 -0.09
N TRP A 69 -4.35 0.81 -0.66
CA TRP A 69 -3.18 1.47 -0.13
C TRP A 69 -2.18 1.79 -1.25
N VAL A 70 -1.25 2.70 -0.96
CA VAL A 70 -0.10 3.03 -1.82
C VAL A 70 1.16 3.00 -0.98
N GLY A 71 2.06 2.07 -1.25
CA GLY A 71 3.33 1.90 -0.56
C GLY A 71 4.49 2.54 -1.33
N VAL A 72 5.40 3.16 -0.60
CA VAL A 72 6.67 3.69 -1.09
C VAL A 72 7.78 2.94 -0.34
N PHE A 73 8.58 2.19 -1.07
CA PHE A 73 9.54 1.24 -0.54
C PHE A 73 10.95 1.66 -0.94
N ASP A 74 11.84 1.88 0.02
CA ASP A 74 13.26 2.04 -0.25
C ASP A 74 13.83 0.66 -0.62
N LYS A 75 14.37 0.54 -1.84
CA LYS A 75 14.81 -0.74 -2.40
C LYS A 75 15.95 -1.39 -1.60
N GLU A 76 16.74 -0.62 -0.85
CA GLU A 76 17.79 -1.17 0.01
C GLU A 76 17.22 -1.88 1.24
N ILE A 77 16.01 -1.50 1.66
CA ILE A 77 15.33 -2.05 2.85
C ILE A 77 14.31 -3.11 2.46
N THR A 78 13.43 -2.78 1.51
CA THR A 78 12.37 -3.67 1.04
C THR A 78 11.79 -3.23 -0.29
N GLU A 79 11.18 -4.16 -1.00
CA GLU A 79 10.46 -3.90 -2.24
C GLU A 79 8.99 -4.34 -2.18
N SER A 80 8.53 -4.71 -0.98
CA SER A 80 7.21 -5.28 -0.76
C SER A 80 6.71 -5.02 0.67
N PRO A 81 5.39 -5.07 0.91
CA PRO A 81 4.84 -4.82 2.24
C PRO A 81 5.03 -5.99 3.23
N THR A 82 5.73 -7.06 2.85
CA THR A 82 5.79 -8.30 3.65
C THR A 82 6.96 -8.35 4.62
N HIS A 83 7.98 -7.51 4.43
CA HIS A 83 9.16 -7.41 5.29
C HIS A 83 9.72 -5.98 5.31
N GLY A 84 10.68 -5.73 6.20
CA GLY A 84 11.30 -4.42 6.38
C GLY A 84 10.33 -3.38 6.92
N TYR A 85 10.65 -2.11 6.71
CA TYR A 85 9.80 -0.97 7.03
C TYR A 85 9.64 -0.07 5.81
N PHE A 86 8.52 0.65 5.74
CA PHE A 86 8.13 1.40 4.55
C PHE A 86 7.08 2.46 4.87
N VAL A 87 6.98 3.48 4.03
CA VAL A 87 5.94 4.51 4.13
C VAL A 87 4.73 4.07 3.30
N MET A 88 3.53 4.27 3.82
CA MET A 88 2.31 3.90 3.12
C MET A 88 1.20 4.92 3.33
N TYR A 89 0.49 5.24 2.25
CA TYR A 89 -0.86 5.79 2.32
C TYR A 89 -1.84 4.63 2.48
N VAL A 90 -2.54 4.58 3.61
CA VAL A 90 -3.58 3.58 3.89
C VAL A 90 -4.93 4.27 4.07
N PHE A 91 -5.92 3.82 3.31
CA PHE A 91 -7.28 4.35 3.38
C PHE A 91 -8.06 3.64 4.49
N THR A 92 -9.07 4.29 5.06
CA THR A 92 -10.01 3.59 5.96
C THR A 92 -10.94 2.69 5.15
N SER A 93 -11.45 1.60 5.73
CA SER A 93 -12.35 0.67 5.03
C SER A 93 -13.66 1.30 4.55
N ASP A 94 -14.09 2.37 5.21
CA ASP A 94 -15.26 3.19 4.87
C ASP A 94 -14.94 4.40 3.98
N MET A 95 -13.67 4.57 3.59
CA MET A 95 -13.17 5.71 2.79
C MET A 95 -13.43 7.09 3.40
N SER A 96 -13.63 7.19 4.71
CA SER A 96 -13.77 8.48 5.41
C SER A 96 -12.44 9.24 5.57
N ALA A 97 -11.30 8.54 5.55
CA ALA A 97 -9.98 9.13 5.69
C ALA A 97 -8.88 8.35 4.96
N VAL A 98 -7.73 9.00 4.81
CA VAL A 98 -6.45 8.38 4.44
C VAL A 98 -5.40 8.80 5.45
N TYR A 99 -4.53 7.86 5.82
CA TYR A 99 -3.41 8.09 6.72
C TYR A 99 -2.10 7.87 5.99
N LEU A 100 -1.12 8.70 6.29
CA LEU A 100 0.28 8.45 5.96
C LEU A 100 0.94 7.89 7.21
N SER A 101 1.50 6.68 7.11
CA SER A 101 2.17 6.03 8.23
C SER A 101 3.48 5.35 7.83
N LEU A 102 4.39 5.25 8.79
CA LEU A 102 5.51 4.32 8.73
C LEU A 102 5.01 2.94 9.18
N ASN A 103 5.23 1.93 8.36
CA ASN A 103 4.72 0.57 8.56
C ASN A 103 5.87 -0.42 8.60
N GLN A 104 5.57 -1.62 9.12
CA GLN A 104 6.51 -2.73 9.18
C GLN A 104 5.87 -4.00 8.62
N GLY A 105 6.67 -4.79 7.90
CA GLY A 105 6.22 -6.01 7.26
C GLY A 105 5.95 -7.13 8.25
N TRP A 106 4.68 -7.31 8.63
CA TRP A 106 4.24 -8.33 9.59
C TRP A 106 4.50 -9.78 9.12
N LEU A 107 4.37 -10.04 7.82
CA LEU A 107 4.39 -11.41 7.30
C LEU A 107 5.73 -12.11 7.56
N SER A 108 6.84 -11.42 7.36
CA SER A 108 8.18 -11.97 7.64
C SER A 108 8.36 -12.34 9.13
N PHE A 109 7.85 -11.53 10.06
CA PHE A 109 7.88 -11.87 11.48
C PHE A 109 7.03 -13.09 11.79
N LYS A 110 5.82 -13.16 11.22
CA LYS A 110 4.91 -14.29 11.40
C LYS A 110 5.55 -15.60 10.91
N ASP A 111 6.15 -15.57 9.72
CA ASP A 111 6.74 -16.76 9.11
C ASP A 111 8.04 -17.19 9.81
N THR A 112 8.81 -16.24 10.36
CA THR A 112 10.09 -16.51 11.04
C THR A 112 9.91 -16.94 12.50
N TYR A 113 9.03 -16.27 13.25
CA TYR A 113 8.94 -16.41 14.72
C TYR A 113 7.66 -17.08 15.21
N GLY A 114 6.69 -17.36 14.32
CA GLY A 114 5.45 -18.04 14.66
C GLY A 114 4.72 -17.38 15.84
N ALA A 115 4.54 -18.11 16.94
CA ALA A 115 3.85 -17.62 18.13
C ALA A 115 4.53 -16.38 18.77
N GLN A 116 5.85 -16.22 18.59
CA GLN A 116 6.62 -15.11 19.15
C GLN A 116 6.61 -13.86 18.26
N ALA A 117 6.00 -13.92 17.07
CA ALA A 117 6.04 -12.83 16.08
C ALA A 117 5.57 -11.49 16.63
N LYS A 118 4.52 -11.48 17.47
CA LYS A 118 3.98 -10.24 18.07
C LYS A 118 4.99 -9.54 18.98
N GLU A 119 5.68 -10.30 19.82
CA GLU A 119 6.71 -9.76 20.72
C GLU A 119 7.89 -9.25 19.89
N LYS A 120 8.35 -10.04 18.92
CA LYS A 120 9.50 -9.69 18.08
C LYS A 120 9.28 -8.43 17.24
N ILE A 121 8.09 -8.26 16.66
CA ILE A 121 7.79 -7.04 15.90
C ILE A 121 7.63 -5.81 16.81
N ALA A 122 7.09 -5.98 18.02
CA ALA A 122 7.01 -4.88 18.99
C ALA A 122 8.40 -4.40 19.41
N SER A 123 9.31 -5.32 19.76
CA SER A 123 10.69 -4.96 20.08
C SER A 123 11.41 -4.31 18.90
N ALA A 124 11.16 -4.76 17.67
CA ALA A 124 11.72 -4.12 16.48
C ALA A 124 11.18 -2.70 16.26
N ALA A 125 9.93 -2.43 16.63
CA ALA A 125 9.33 -1.10 16.52
C ALA A 125 9.84 -0.09 17.55
N GLU A 126 10.31 -0.56 18.72
CA GLU A 126 10.93 0.31 19.73
C GLU A 126 12.40 0.65 19.43
N ALA A 127 13.03 -0.07 18.50
CA ALA A 127 14.45 0.10 18.19
C ALA A 127 14.76 1.25 17.22
N TYR A 128 13.72 1.93 16.70
CA TYR A 128 13.81 3.08 15.78
C TYR A 128 13.10 4.30 16.40
#